data_AF-A0A101GE27-F1
#
_entry.id   AF-A0A101GE27-F1
#
_cell.length_a   1.000
_cell.length_b   1.000
_cell.length_c   1.000
_cell.angle_alpha   90.00
_cell.angle_beta   90.00
_cell.angle_gamma   90.00
#
_symmetry.space_group_name_H-M   'P 1'
#
loop_
_entity.id
_entity.type
_entity.pdbx_description
1 polymer ?
#
loop_
_entity_poly.entity_id
_entity_poly.type
_entity_poly.pdbx_seq_one_letter_code
_entity_poly.pdbx_strand_id
1 'polypeptide(L)'
;SDEDNDEQDEKFVRLTALAEHLYHDMIPPEELEKWSEKWSDESWLYSIDKDFAQSDDSLIKIEEMMSRISEHRLTEEELSYESIFGNREKITPYEYVRMQTLRLAFFVKEKHLAGLESLYFSIEDEFEWDANLDEYIGMLLPEILAARIAMLRIHLLSQNDQ
;
A
#
# COMPACT_ATOMS: atom_id res chain seq x y z
N SER A 1 21.83 -22.05 -8.57
CA SER A 1 21.92 -21.49 -9.92
C SER A 1 21.81 -20.00 -9.70
N ASP A 2 22.95 -19.35 -9.60
CA ASP A 2 23.00 -17.92 -9.25
C ASP A 2 22.56 -17.08 -10.46
N GLU A 3 22.82 -17.56 -11.68
CA GLU A 3 22.36 -16.95 -12.94
C GLU A 3 20.82 -16.91 -13.10
N ASP A 4 20.09 -17.93 -12.62
CA ASP A 4 18.61 -17.94 -12.69
C ASP A 4 17.98 -16.94 -11.71
N ASN A 5 18.68 -16.62 -10.63
CA ASN A 5 18.26 -15.67 -9.61
C ASN A 5 18.50 -14.24 -10.09
N ASP A 6 19.70 -13.98 -10.63
CA ASP A 6 20.08 -12.68 -11.21
C ASP A 6 19.17 -12.28 -12.39
N GLU A 7 18.76 -13.22 -13.24
CA GLU A 7 17.81 -12.96 -14.33
C GLU A 7 16.37 -12.67 -13.84
N GLN A 8 15.94 -13.28 -12.74
CA GLN A 8 14.61 -13.01 -12.16
C GLN A 8 14.57 -11.63 -11.53
N ASP A 9 15.65 -11.25 -10.84
CA ASP A 9 15.83 -9.93 -10.25
C ASP A 9 15.87 -8.85 -11.34
N GLU A 10 16.57 -9.07 -12.45
CA GLU A 10 16.61 -8.10 -13.55
C GLU A 10 15.23 -7.91 -14.22
N LYS A 11 14.45 -8.99 -14.40
CA LYS A 11 13.09 -8.91 -14.94
C LYS A 11 12.16 -8.14 -14.00
N PHE A 12 12.29 -8.37 -12.69
CA PHE A 12 11.51 -7.68 -11.68
C PHE A 12 11.81 -6.18 -11.66
N VAL A 13 13.08 -5.79 -11.63
CA VAL A 13 13.52 -4.38 -11.69
C VAL A 13 12.97 -3.67 -12.92
N ARG A 14 13.07 -4.30 -14.10
CA ARG A 14 12.54 -3.71 -15.34
C ARG A 14 11.02 -3.52 -15.29
N LEU A 15 10.30 -4.46 -14.67
CA LEU A 15 8.85 -4.43 -14.60
C LEU A 15 8.37 -3.33 -13.64
N THR A 16 9.07 -3.15 -12.51
CA THR A 16 8.87 -2.05 -11.59
C THR A 16 9.13 -0.69 -12.25
N ALA A 17 10.27 -0.53 -12.92
CA ALA A 17 10.63 0.71 -13.61
C ALA A 17 9.62 1.07 -14.71
N LEU A 18 9.11 0.08 -15.45
CA LEU A 18 8.06 0.30 -16.45
C LEU A 18 6.75 0.73 -15.81
N ALA A 19 6.35 0.09 -14.69
CA ALA A 19 5.13 0.47 -13.97
C ALA A 19 5.23 1.92 -13.49
N GLU A 20 6.34 2.30 -12.87
CA GLU A 20 6.61 3.67 -12.40
C GLU A 20 6.48 4.69 -13.54
N HIS A 21 7.13 4.43 -14.69
CA HIS A 21 7.04 5.33 -15.84
C HIS A 21 5.59 5.49 -16.33
N LEU A 22 4.84 4.41 -16.42
CA LEU A 22 3.44 4.46 -16.86
C LEU A 22 2.54 5.20 -15.85
N TYR A 23 2.78 5.02 -14.56
CA TYR A 23 2.05 5.75 -13.53
C TYR A 23 2.35 7.25 -13.57
N HIS A 24 3.60 7.66 -13.79
CA HIS A 24 3.97 9.08 -13.94
C HIS A 24 3.36 9.75 -15.17
N ASP A 25 3.11 9.00 -16.25
CA ASP A 25 2.40 9.53 -17.42
C ASP A 25 0.88 9.65 -17.18
N MET A 26 0.34 8.86 -16.25
CA MET A 26 -1.11 8.73 -16.01
C MET A 26 -1.62 9.55 -14.83
N ILE A 27 -0.78 9.81 -13.83
CA ILE A 27 -1.14 10.52 -12.59
C ILE A 27 -0.54 11.93 -12.62
N PRO A 28 -1.32 12.99 -12.32
CA PRO A 28 -0.76 14.31 -12.10
C PRO A 28 0.24 14.31 -10.92
N PRO A 29 1.47 14.82 -11.08
CA PRO A 29 2.48 14.79 -10.02
C PRO A 29 2.01 15.39 -8.70
N GLU A 30 1.21 16.46 -8.75
CA GLU A 30 0.64 17.12 -7.58
C GLU A 30 -0.34 16.22 -6.79
N GLU A 31 -1.03 15.30 -7.48
CA GLU A 31 -1.94 14.37 -6.84
C GLU A 31 -1.16 13.28 -6.11
N LEU A 32 -0.10 12.76 -6.75
CA LEU A 32 0.79 11.79 -6.13
C LEU A 32 1.51 12.38 -4.91
N GLU A 33 2.04 13.60 -5.03
CA GLU A 33 2.72 14.32 -3.93
C GLU A 33 1.79 14.48 -2.72
N LYS A 34 0.55 14.92 -2.94
CA LYS A 34 -0.46 15.05 -1.87
C LYS A 34 -0.66 13.74 -1.10
N TRP A 35 -0.75 12.61 -1.80
CA TRP A 35 -0.95 11.31 -1.15
C TRP A 35 0.31 10.83 -0.43
N SER A 36 1.49 11.01 -1.02
CA SER A 36 2.76 10.66 -0.38
C SER A 36 3.00 11.47 0.89
N GLU A 37 2.73 12.78 0.87
CA GLU A 37 2.81 13.64 2.06
C GLU A 37 1.85 13.16 3.16
N LYS A 38 0.60 12.84 2.81
CA LYS A 38 -0.39 12.32 3.77
C LYS A 38 0.10 11.06 4.48
N TRP A 39 0.70 10.12 3.77
CA TRP A 39 1.22 8.89 4.37
C TRP A 39 2.47 9.10 5.20
N SER A 40 3.36 9.98 4.73
CA SER A 40 4.55 10.36 5.50
C SER A 40 4.15 10.98 6.83
N ASP A 41 3.23 11.97 6.81
CA ASP A 41 2.75 12.63 8.03
C ASP A 41 2.13 11.64 9.01
N GLU A 42 1.35 10.67 8.52
CA GLU A 42 0.72 9.66 9.37
C GLU A 42 1.71 8.62 9.92
N SER A 43 2.74 8.24 9.16
CA SER A 43 3.72 7.23 9.61
C SER A 43 4.56 7.73 10.79
N TRP A 44 4.81 9.04 10.89
CA TRP A 44 5.48 9.66 12.04
C TRP A 44 4.68 9.57 13.35
N LEU A 45 3.36 9.36 13.28
CA LEU A 45 2.51 9.34 14.47
C LEU A 45 2.52 8.00 15.22
N TYR A 46 2.89 6.89 14.54
CA TYR A 46 2.80 5.55 15.10
C TYR A 46 4.07 4.75 14.83
N SER A 47 4.71 4.27 15.89
CA SER A 47 5.82 3.31 15.74
C SER A 47 5.33 1.88 15.65
N ILE A 48 5.98 1.08 14.80
CA ILE A 48 5.73 -0.36 14.70
C ILE A 48 6.59 -1.08 15.75
N ASP A 49 5.96 -1.85 16.62
CA ASP A 49 6.63 -2.55 17.72
C ASP A 49 6.08 -3.99 17.84
N LYS A 50 6.94 -4.96 17.55
CA LYS A 50 6.60 -6.40 17.56
C LYS A 50 6.28 -6.94 18.95
N ASP A 51 6.77 -6.29 19.99
CA ASP A 51 6.58 -6.71 21.38
C ASP A 51 5.36 -5.99 22.01
N PHE A 52 4.67 -5.13 21.24
CA PHE A 52 3.48 -4.43 21.70
C PHE A 52 2.24 -5.34 21.73
N ALA A 53 1.27 -4.99 22.58
CA ALA A 53 0.01 -5.73 22.67
C ALA A 53 -0.91 -5.35 21.51
N GLN A 54 -1.33 -6.36 20.74
CA GLN A 54 -2.34 -6.22 19.71
C GLN A 54 -3.69 -5.77 20.29
N SER A 55 -4.44 -4.96 19.54
CA SER A 55 -5.80 -4.57 19.88
C SER A 55 -6.81 -5.29 19.00
N ASP A 56 -7.64 -6.13 19.62
CA ASP A 56 -8.78 -6.76 18.96
C ASP A 56 -9.74 -5.70 18.39
N ASP A 57 -9.96 -4.59 19.11
CA ASP A 57 -10.84 -3.51 18.67
C ASP A 57 -10.35 -2.86 17.36
N SER A 58 -9.05 -2.62 17.22
CA SER A 58 -8.46 -2.08 15.98
C SER A 58 -8.63 -3.06 14.82
N LEU A 59 -8.45 -4.37 15.04
CA LEU A 59 -8.63 -5.39 14.01
C LEU A 59 -10.09 -5.55 13.59
N ILE A 60 -11.02 -5.55 14.55
CA ILE A 60 -12.47 -5.58 14.28
C ILE A 60 -12.85 -4.38 13.42
N LYS A 61 -12.34 -3.18 13.77
CA LYS A 61 -12.60 -1.96 13.00
C LYS A 61 -12.08 -2.05 11.55
N ILE A 62 -10.89 -2.62 11.35
CA ILE A 62 -10.37 -2.88 9.99
C ILE A 62 -11.32 -3.79 9.20
N GLU A 63 -11.80 -4.89 9.79
CA GLU A 63 -12.73 -5.82 9.12
C GLU A 63 -14.07 -5.14 8.79
N GLU A 64 -14.60 -4.32 9.70
CA GLU A 64 -15.81 -3.54 9.46
C GLU A 64 -15.62 -2.57 8.28
N MET A 65 -14.48 -1.89 8.21
CA MET A 65 -14.14 -0.99 7.11
C MET A 65 -13.96 -1.74 5.79
N MET A 66 -13.33 -2.91 5.81
CA MET A 66 -13.20 -3.80 4.64
C MET A 66 -14.57 -4.14 4.04
N SER A 67 -15.55 -4.48 4.88
CA SER A 67 -16.91 -4.78 4.40
C SER A 67 -17.56 -3.58 3.67
N ARG A 68 -17.31 -2.36 4.16
CA ARG A 68 -17.86 -1.10 3.62
C ARG A 68 -17.28 -0.70 2.26
N ILE A 69 -16.08 -1.18 1.90
CA ILE A 69 -15.47 -0.93 0.58
C ILE A 69 -16.37 -1.49 -0.53
N SER A 70 -16.87 -2.72 -0.35
CA SER A 70 -17.73 -3.36 -1.34
C SER A 70 -19.04 -2.61 -1.58
N GLU A 71 -19.51 -1.90 -0.57
CA GLU A 71 -20.75 -1.13 -0.56
C GLU A 71 -20.53 0.36 -0.91
N HIS A 72 -19.30 0.77 -1.25
CA HIS A 72 -18.91 2.17 -1.51
C HIS A 72 -19.32 3.12 -0.36
N ARG A 73 -19.21 2.64 0.88
CA ARG A 73 -19.56 3.38 2.10
C ARG A 73 -18.35 3.80 2.92
N LEU A 74 -17.14 3.56 2.43
CA LEU A 74 -15.90 3.99 3.09
C LEU A 74 -15.38 5.25 2.40
N THR A 75 -14.94 6.24 3.17
CA THR A 75 -14.30 7.44 2.61
C THR A 75 -12.79 7.41 2.80
N GLU A 76 -12.08 8.24 2.03
CA GLU A 76 -10.64 8.42 2.15
C GLU A 76 -10.21 8.85 3.56
N GLU A 77 -10.96 9.74 4.22
CA GLU A 77 -10.62 10.26 5.55
C GLU A 77 -10.62 9.17 6.62
N GLU A 78 -11.45 8.14 6.42
CA GLU A 78 -11.53 7.01 7.35
C GLU A 78 -10.29 6.10 7.27
N LEU A 79 -9.47 6.21 6.21
CA LEU A 79 -8.25 5.40 6.02
C LEU A 79 -7.04 5.91 6.80
N SER A 80 -7.21 6.85 7.71
CA SER A 80 -6.11 7.36 8.54
C SER A 80 -5.77 6.39 9.69
N TYR A 81 -4.52 6.43 10.15
CA TYR A 81 -4.14 5.66 11.35
C TYR A 81 -4.98 6.05 12.56
N GLU A 82 -5.21 7.34 12.78
CA GLU A 82 -6.02 7.84 13.90
C GLU A 82 -7.45 7.27 13.86
N SER A 83 -8.03 7.15 12.68
CA SER A 83 -9.35 6.55 12.52
C SER A 83 -9.37 5.11 13.06
N ILE A 84 -8.29 4.33 12.93
CA ILE A 84 -8.29 2.91 13.31
C ILE A 84 -7.72 2.67 14.72
N PHE A 85 -6.65 3.37 15.04
CA PHE A 85 -5.84 3.14 16.24
C PHE A 85 -6.06 4.19 17.33
N GLY A 86 -6.76 5.29 17.01
CA GLY A 86 -6.99 6.39 17.94
C GLY A 86 -5.67 6.95 18.49
N ASN A 87 -5.63 7.23 19.79
CA ASN A 87 -4.48 7.86 20.46
C ASN A 87 -3.34 6.88 20.81
N ARG A 88 -3.26 5.71 20.17
CA ARG A 88 -2.14 4.78 20.39
C ARG A 88 -0.86 5.40 19.81
N GLU A 89 0.28 5.18 20.46
CA GLU A 89 1.60 5.58 19.93
C GLU A 89 2.30 4.42 19.20
N LYS A 90 1.80 3.19 19.42
CA LYS A 90 2.39 1.95 18.94
C LYS A 90 1.36 1.01 18.35
N ILE A 91 1.75 0.35 17.27
CA ILE A 91 1.00 -0.73 16.63
C ILE A 91 1.90 -1.94 16.39
N THR A 92 1.29 -3.11 16.29
CA THR A 92 2.02 -4.33 15.94
C THR A 92 2.25 -4.43 14.42
N PRO A 93 3.27 -5.19 13.96
CA PRO A 93 3.46 -5.46 12.52
C PRO A 93 2.22 -6.02 11.84
N TYR A 94 1.48 -6.90 12.52
CA TYR A 94 0.24 -7.44 12.00
C TYR A 94 -0.84 -6.37 11.82
N GLU A 95 -1.04 -5.48 12.80
CA GLU A 95 -1.99 -4.36 12.68
C GLU A 95 -1.64 -3.42 11.54
N TYR A 96 -0.34 -3.10 11.38
CA TYR A 96 0.17 -2.32 10.27
C TYR A 96 -0.20 -2.97 8.93
N VAL A 97 0.12 -4.26 8.76
CA VAL A 97 -0.17 -5.01 7.53
C VAL A 97 -1.65 -5.02 7.22
N ARG A 98 -2.51 -5.29 8.21
CA ARG A 98 -3.96 -5.27 8.02
C ARG A 98 -4.48 -3.90 7.59
N MET A 99 -3.89 -2.83 8.09
CA MET A 99 -4.19 -1.45 7.66
C MET A 99 -3.74 -1.20 6.21
N GLN A 100 -2.53 -1.60 5.82
CA GLN A 100 -2.08 -1.41 4.44
C GLN A 100 -2.91 -2.24 3.45
N THR A 101 -3.33 -3.45 3.84
CA THR A 101 -4.29 -4.25 3.05
C THR A 101 -5.63 -3.53 2.87
N LEU A 102 -6.13 -2.85 3.91
CA LEU A 102 -7.36 -2.06 3.83
C LEU A 102 -7.23 -0.92 2.82
N ARG A 103 -6.12 -0.17 2.87
CA ARG A 103 -5.83 0.91 1.91
C ARG A 103 -5.72 0.39 0.49
N LEU A 104 -4.98 -0.70 0.31
CA LEU A 104 -4.84 -1.38 -0.98
C LEU A 104 -6.20 -1.76 -1.57
N ALA A 105 -7.05 -2.42 -0.77
CA ALA A 105 -8.39 -2.82 -1.18
C ALA A 105 -9.26 -1.61 -1.58
N PHE A 106 -9.18 -0.52 -0.82
CA PHE A 106 -9.89 0.72 -1.13
C PHE A 106 -9.42 1.32 -2.46
N PHE A 107 -8.10 1.52 -2.66
CA PHE A 107 -7.59 2.15 -3.89
C PHE A 107 -7.84 1.31 -5.13
N VAL A 108 -7.71 -0.01 -5.04
CA VAL A 108 -8.08 -0.92 -6.14
C VAL A 108 -9.56 -0.79 -6.46
N LYS A 109 -10.43 -0.76 -5.44
CA LYS A 109 -11.89 -0.66 -5.64
C LYS A 109 -12.30 0.65 -6.31
N GLU A 110 -11.75 1.77 -5.84
CA GLU A 110 -12.03 3.11 -6.35
C GLU A 110 -11.24 3.44 -7.63
N LYS A 111 -10.40 2.51 -8.10
CA LYS A 111 -9.45 2.73 -9.21
C LYS A 111 -8.56 3.95 -9.01
N HIS A 112 -8.20 4.21 -7.76
CA HIS A 112 -7.45 5.40 -7.37
C HIS A 112 -5.95 5.16 -7.56
N LEU A 113 -5.44 5.53 -8.74
CA LEU A 113 -4.06 5.25 -9.13
C LEU A 113 -3.03 5.99 -8.26
N ALA A 114 -3.25 7.27 -7.94
CA ALA A 114 -2.33 8.03 -7.08
C ALA A 114 -2.20 7.47 -5.65
N GLY A 115 -3.33 7.08 -5.04
CA GLY A 115 -3.34 6.41 -3.74
C GLY A 115 -2.62 5.06 -3.76
N LEU A 116 -2.78 4.28 -4.84
CA LEU A 116 -2.08 3.00 -5.00
C LEU A 116 -0.57 3.18 -5.20
N GLU A 117 -0.17 4.19 -5.97
CA GLU A 117 1.24 4.48 -6.25
C GLU A 117 1.97 5.02 -5.01
N SER A 118 1.36 5.98 -4.30
CA SER A 118 1.90 6.47 -3.02
C SER A 118 1.99 5.39 -1.95
N LEU A 119 1.04 4.45 -1.91
CA LEU A 119 1.10 3.29 -1.01
C LEU A 119 2.29 2.39 -1.34
N TYR A 120 2.65 2.25 -2.62
CA TYR A 120 3.84 1.51 -3.01
C TYR A 120 5.13 2.18 -2.53
N PHE A 121 5.30 3.48 -2.78
CA PHE A 121 6.49 4.21 -2.32
C PHE A 121 6.62 4.16 -0.79
N SER A 122 5.51 4.34 -0.07
CA SER A 122 5.51 4.24 1.39
C SER A 122 5.95 2.88 1.91
N ILE A 123 5.77 1.80 1.15
CA ILE A 123 6.15 0.44 1.57
C ILE A 123 7.55 0.10 1.07
N GLU A 124 7.92 0.51 -0.13
CA GLU A 124 9.29 0.40 -0.64
C GLU A 124 10.29 1.09 0.32
N ASP A 125 9.95 2.30 0.78
CA ASP A 125 10.73 3.05 1.78
C ASP A 125 10.81 2.34 3.13
N GLU A 126 9.90 1.43 3.50
CA GLU A 126 10.03 0.66 4.74
C GLU A 126 10.94 -0.56 4.53
N PHE A 127 10.92 -1.15 3.33
CA PHE A 127 11.75 -2.30 2.96
C PHE A 127 13.23 -1.93 2.75
N GLU A 128 13.52 -0.75 2.22
CA GLU A 128 14.91 -0.31 1.99
C GLU A 128 15.70 -0.10 3.29
N TRP A 129 15.01 0.15 4.40
CA TRP A 129 15.64 0.63 5.64
C TRP A 129 15.73 -0.43 6.75
N ASP A 130 15.03 -1.58 6.64
CA ASP A 130 15.04 -2.61 7.69
C ASP A 130 15.53 -4.00 7.21
N ALA A 131 16.76 -4.35 7.57
CA ALA A 131 17.33 -5.68 7.34
C ALA A 131 16.71 -6.79 8.22
N ASN A 132 15.88 -6.45 9.20
CA ASN A 132 15.13 -7.37 10.06
C ASN A 132 13.61 -7.15 9.93
N LEU A 133 13.16 -6.79 8.73
CA LEU A 133 11.75 -6.59 8.43
C LEU A 133 10.92 -7.78 8.92
N ASP A 134 9.84 -7.49 9.63
CA ASP A 134 8.90 -8.50 10.10
C ASP A 134 8.29 -9.26 8.91
N GLU A 135 8.14 -10.59 9.04
CA GLU A 135 7.65 -11.46 7.95
C GLU A 135 6.28 -10.99 7.41
N TYR A 136 5.41 -10.46 8.28
CA TYR A 136 4.12 -9.94 7.85
C TYR A 136 4.27 -8.71 6.95
N ILE A 137 5.21 -7.83 7.27
CA ILE A 137 5.49 -6.63 6.47
C ILE A 137 6.16 -7.04 5.16
N GLY A 138 7.06 -8.03 5.20
CA GLY A 138 7.76 -8.59 4.04
C GLY A 138 6.85 -9.06 2.89
N MET A 139 5.60 -9.40 3.18
CA MET A 139 4.64 -9.85 2.17
C MET A 139 3.88 -8.71 1.48
N LEU A 140 3.91 -7.47 2.00
CA LEU A 140 3.13 -6.36 1.44
C LEU A 140 3.62 -5.89 0.07
N LEU A 141 4.95 -5.76 -0.10
CA LEU A 141 5.52 -5.20 -1.33
C LEU A 141 5.14 -6.03 -2.58
N PRO A 142 5.27 -7.38 -2.58
CA PRO A 142 4.78 -8.20 -3.70
C PRO A 142 3.28 -8.05 -3.98
N GLU A 143 2.44 -7.96 -2.93
CA GLU A 143 0.99 -7.81 -3.09
C GLU A 143 0.62 -6.47 -3.74
N ILE A 144 1.25 -5.38 -3.30
CA ILE A 144 1.03 -4.05 -3.84
C ILE A 144 1.53 -3.97 -5.28
N LEU A 145 2.70 -4.53 -5.58
CA LEU A 145 3.21 -4.60 -6.96
C LEU A 145 2.26 -5.36 -7.89
N ALA A 146 1.74 -6.51 -7.46
CA ALA A 146 0.78 -7.27 -8.24
C ALA A 146 -0.50 -6.44 -8.53
N ALA A 147 -1.00 -5.71 -7.53
CA ALA A 147 -2.14 -4.82 -7.69
C ALA A 147 -1.83 -3.64 -8.63
N ARG A 148 -0.66 -3.01 -8.49
CA ARG A 148 -0.18 -1.93 -9.37
C ARG A 148 -0.18 -2.34 -10.82
N ILE A 149 0.41 -3.49 -11.14
CA ILE A 149 0.50 -4.03 -12.49
C ILE A 149 -0.90 -4.38 -13.03
N ALA A 150 -1.74 -5.00 -12.21
CA ALA A 150 -3.10 -5.36 -12.61
C ALA A 150 -3.93 -4.12 -12.96
N MET A 151 -3.82 -3.06 -12.15
CA MET A 151 -4.54 -1.80 -12.37
C MET A 151 -4.05 -1.06 -13.61
N LEU A 152 -2.73 -0.99 -13.85
CA LEU A 152 -2.17 -0.46 -15.09
C LEU A 152 -2.69 -1.22 -16.31
N ARG A 153 -2.70 -2.56 -16.24
CA ARG A 153 -3.19 -3.39 -17.33
C ARG A 153 -4.67 -3.12 -17.62
N ILE A 154 -5.51 -3.02 -16.59
CA ILE A 154 -6.93 -2.69 -16.74
C ILE A 154 -7.10 -1.33 -17.41
N HIS A 155 -6.31 -0.33 -16.98
CA HIS A 155 -6.35 1.01 -17.56
C HIS A 155 -5.98 1.00 -19.05
N LEU A 156 -4.84 0.42 -19.41
CA LEU A 156 -4.35 0.33 -20.79
C LEU A 156 -5.33 -0.43 -21.71
N LEU A 157 -5.94 -1.51 -21.22
CA LEU A 157 -6.96 -2.23 -21.97
C LEU A 157 -8.20 -1.37 -22.23
N SER A 158 -8.63 -0.58 -21.24
CA SER A 158 -9.81 0.28 -21.39
C SER A 158 -9.61 1.44 -22.38
N GLN A 159 -8.35 1.87 -22.62
CA GLN A 159 -8.02 2.86 -23.63
C GLN A 159 -8.00 2.30 -25.05
N ASN A 160 -7.65 1.02 -25.22
CA ASN A 160 -7.60 0.38 -26.55
C ASN A 160 -9.00 0.03 -27.11
N ASP A 161 -10.02 0.02 -26.26
CA ASP A 161 -11.42 -0.19 -26.63
C ASP A 161 -12.16 1.13 -27.00
N GLN A 162 -11.46 2.28 -27.00
CA GLN A 162 -11.95 3.61 -27.42
C GLN A 162 -11.37 4.03 -28.77
#